data_AF-A0A9P6K6U8-F1
#
_entry.id   AF-A0A9P6K6U8-F1
#
_cell.length_a   1.000
_cell.length_b   1.000
_cell.length_c   1.000
_cell.angle_alpha   90.00
_cell.angle_beta   90.00
_cell.angle_gamma   90.00
#
_symmetry.space_group_name_H-M   'P 1'
#
loop_
_entity.id
_entity.type
_entity.pdbx_description
1 polymer ?
#
loop_
_entity_poly.entity_id
_entity_poly.type
_entity_poly.pdbx_seq_one_letter_code
_entity_poly.pdbx_strand_id
1 'polypeptide(L)'
;MAGVFHLVKTNPALAPLFIFGGSGIVGGIAYIGHCLANGPDVVINKAAAEKPWNRIQPHENAKLWSPNKDFWQNRKVNAEQLKKQA
;
A
#
# COMPACT_ATOMS: atom_id res chain seq x y z
N MET A 1 -11.10 15.98 -31.34
CA MET A 1 -10.52 16.48 -30.07
C MET A 1 -9.06 16.07 -30.02
N ALA A 2 -8.12 17.02 -29.86
CA ALA A 2 -6.71 16.69 -29.69
C ALA A 2 -6.48 16.14 -28.28
N GLY A 3 -6.04 14.88 -28.18
CA GLY A 3 -5.78 14.23 -26.88
C GLY A 3 -4.48 14.70 -26.23
N VAL A 4 -4.29 14.35 -24.95
CA VAL A 4 -3.08 14.69 -24.15
C VAL A 4 -1.79 14.25 -24.86
N PHE A 5 -1.82 13.11 -25.55
CA PHE A 5 -0.68 12.63 -26.34
C PHE A 5 -0.26 13.60 -27.47
N HIS A 6 -1.24 14.21 -28.14
CA HIS A 6 -0.96 15.21 -29.18
C HIS A 6 -0.34 16.48 -28.56
N LEU A 7 -0.83 16.93 -27.41
CA LEU A 7 -0.28 18.10 -26.70
C LEU A 7 1.18 17.89 -26.28
N VAL A 8 1.52 16.71 -25.76
CA VAL A 8 2.88 16.36 -25.35
C VAL A 8 3.81 16.21 -26.57
N LYS A 9 3.32 15.65 -27.68
CA LYS A 9 4.09 15.54 -28.92
C LYS A 9 4.40 16.91 -29.53
N THR A 10 3.44 17.84 -29.48
CA THR A 10 3.62 19.21 -30.01
C THR A 10 4.46 20.08 -29.08
N ASN A 11 4.37 19.88 -27.76
CA ASN A 11 5.10 20.65 -26.75
C ASN A 11 5.76 19.72 -25.73
N PRO A 12 6.98 19.23 -26.00
CA PRO A 12 7.65 18.26 -25.12
C PRO A 12 7.95 18.81 -23.72
N ALA A 13 8.05 20.14 -23.58
CA ALA A 13 8.22 20.81 -22.28
C ALA A 13 7.06 20.57 -21.30
N LEU A 14 5.88 20.15 -21.78
CA LEU A 14 4.73 19.81 -20.93
C LEU A 14 4.80 18.39 -20.35
N ALA A 15 5.65 17.52 -20.88
CA ALA A 15 5.72 16.12 -20.45
C ALA A 15 5.98 15.95 -18.93
N PRO A 16 6.94 16.69 -18.31
CA PRO A 16 7.22 16.54 -16.88
C PRO A 16 6.01 16.89 -16.01
N LEU A 17 5.22 17.91 -16.37
CA LEU A 17 4.02 18.30 -15.64
C LEU A 17 2.98 17.17 -15.61
N PHE A 18 2.74 16.53 -16.76
CA PHE A 18 1.82 15.40 -16.84
C PHE A 18 2.35 14.15 -16.12
N ILE A 19 3.67 13.92 -16.14
CA ILE A 19 4.28 12.79 -15.42
C ILE A 19 4.11 12.98 -13.91
N PHE A 20 4.48 14.14 -13.36
CA PHE A 20 4.37 14.37 -11.92
C PHE A 20 2.90 14.39 -11.48
N GLY A 21 2.03 15.12 -12.18
CA GLY A 21 0.60 15.15 -11.85
C GLY A 21 -0.07 13.78 -11.98
N GLY A 22 0.17 13.09 -13.10
CA GLY A 22 -0.35 11.75 -13.35
C GLY A 22 0.17 10.71 -12.35
N SER A 23 1.46 10.75 -12.02
CA SER A 23 2.05 9.86 -11.02
C SER A 23 1.44 10.05 -9.63
N GLY A 24 1.11 11.29 -9.25
CA GLY A 24 0.43 11.58 -7.98
C GLY A 24 -0.96 10.95 -7.91
N ILE A 25 -1.75 11.06 -8.99
CA ILE A 25 -3.09 10.46 -9.06
C ILE A 25 -3.00 8.94 -9.00
N VAL A 26 -2.13 8.34 -9.82
CA VAL A 26 -1.93 6.88 -9.85
C VAL A 26 -1.44 6.37 -8.49
N GLY A 27 -0.47 7.06 -7.88
CA GLY A 27 0.05 6.72 -6.56
C GLY A 27 -1.02 6.82 -5.47
N GLY A 28 -1.87 7.85 -5.50
CA GLY A 28 -2.97 8.02 -4.57
C GLY A 28 -3.99 6.88 -4.66
N ILE A 29 -4.44 6.55 -5.88
CA ILE A 29 -5.37 5.43 -6.10
C ILE A 29 -4.74 4.10 -5.65
N ALA A 30 -3.47 3.86 -6.02
CA ALA A 30 -2.76 2.64 -5.62
C ALA A 30 -2.63 2.51 -4.09
N TYR A 31 -2.33 3.62 -3.40
CA TYR A 31 -2.23 3.62 -1.93
C TYR A 31 -3.58 3.33 -1.26
N ILE A 32 -4.65 3.95 -1.75
CA ILE A 32 -6.01 3.67 -1.25
C ILE A 32 -6.36 2.19 -1.47
N GLY A 33 -6.06 1.64 -2.65
CA GLY A 33 -6.25 0.23 -2.94
C GLY A 33 -5.48 -0.69 -2.00
N HIS A 34 -4.22 -0.35 -1.69
CA HIS A 34 -3.40 -1.09 -0.73
C HIS A 34 -4.01 -1.07 0.68
N CYS A 35 -4.41 0.10 1.18
CA CYS A 35 -5.05 0.25 2.48
C CYS A 35 -6.36 -0.54 2.56
N LEU A 36 -7.14 -0.55 1.48
CA LEU A 36 -8.41 -1.25 1.45
C LEU A 36 -8.21 -2.77 1.47
N ALA A 37 -7.26 -3.29 0.68
CA ALA A 37 -7.01 -4.73 0.56
C ALA A 37 -6.30 -5.35 1.77
N ASN A 38 -5.34 -4.61 2.35
CA ASN A 38 -4.45 -5.12 3.40
C ASN A 38 -4.71 -4.50 4.77
N GLY A 39 -5.58 -3.49 4.90
CA GLY A 39 -5.90 -2.87 6.18
C GLY A 39 -6.84 -3.75 7.03
N PRO A 40 -6.66 -3.79 8.36
CA PRO A 40 -7.54 -4.52 9.26
C PRO A 40 -8.87 -3.80 9.53
N ASP A 41 -8.96 -2.50 9.20
CA ASP A 41 -10.05 -1.62 9.65
C ASP A 41 -11.30 -1.70 8.78
N VAL A 42 -11.18 -2.12 7.52
CA VAL A 42 -12.28 -2.07 6.54
C VAL A 42 -12.64 -3.45 6.03
N VAL A 43 -13.92 -3.83 6.20
CA VAL A 43 -14.46 -5.07 5.65
C VAL A 43 -14.98 -4.81 4.23
N ILE A 44 -14.20 -5.18 3.21
CA ILE A 44 -14.66 -5.15 1.81
C ILE A 44 -15.62 -6.31 1.52
N ASN A 45 -15.17 -7.53 1.84
CA ASN A 45 -15.93 -8.74 1.55
C ASN A 45 -16.51 -9.30 2.85
N LYS A 46 -17.81 -9.06 3.07
CA LYS A 46 -18.54 -9.54 4.26
C LYS A 46 -18.75 -11.06 4.26
N ALA A 47 -18.67 -11.72 3.11
CA ALA A 47 -18.87 -13.16 2.96
C ALA A 47 -17.56 -13.96 3.14
N ALA A 48 -16.40 -13.30 3.28
CA ALA A 48 -15.15 -13.98 3.54
C ALA A 48 -15.15 -14.61 4.95
N ALA A 49 -14.65 -15.85 5.06
CA ALA A 49 -14.58 -16.58 6.34
C ALA A 49 -13.64 -15.89 7.34
N GLU A 50 -12.56 -15.29 6.85
CA GLU A 50 -11.58 -14.58 7.67
C GLU A 50 -11.85 -13.07 7.67
N LYS A 51 -11.97 -12.50 8.87
CA LYS A 51 -12.15 -11.06 9.05
C LYS A 51 -10.81 -10.33 8.88
N PRO A 52 -10.78 -9.08 8.38
CA PRO A 52 -9.54 -8.39 8.03
C PRO A 52 -8.49 -8.32 9.14
N TRP A 53 -8.91 -8.10 10.39
CA TRP A 53 -8.02 -8.07 11.55
C TRP A 53 -7.42 -9.42 11.95
N ASN A 54 -7.93 -10.53 11.44
CA ASN A 54 -7.33 -11.85 11.64
C ASN A 54 -6.17 -12.12 10.67
N ARG A 55 -6.12 -11.39 9.54
CA ARG A 55 -5.15 -11.59 8.46
C ARG A 55 -3.75 -11.07 8.80
N ILE A 56 -3.65 -10.18 9.79
CA ILE A 56 -2.41 -9.51 10.18
C ILE A 56 -2.15 -9.79 11.65
N GLN A 57 -0.96 -10.31 11.97
CA GLN A 57 -0.58 -10.52 13.36
C GLN A 57 -0.08 -9.22 14.01
N PRO A 58 -0.20 -9.03 15.34
CA PRO A 58 0.21 -7.80 16.03
C PRO A 58 1.69 -7.40 15.90
N HIS A 59 2.54 -8.31 15.42
CA HIS A 59 3.97 -8.08 15.19
C HIS A 59 4.32 -7.84 13.72
N GLU A 60 3.33 -7.89 12.82
CA GLU A 60 3.50 -7.64 11.39
C GLU A 60 3.17 -6.19 11.05
N ASN A 61 3.84 -5.66 10.02
CA ASN A 61 3.62 -4.30 9.56
C ASN A 61 2.51 -4.25 8.51
N ALA A 62 1.40 -3.58 8.81
CA ALA A 62 0.32 -3.34 7.86
C ALA A 62 0.55 -2.13 6.93
N LYS A 63 1.59 -1.33 7.16
CA LYS A 63 1.89 -0.13 6.37
C LYS A 63 2.52 -0.50 5.04
N LEU A 64 2.20 0.27 3.98
CA LEU A 64 2.84 0.12 2.67
C LEU A 64 4.37 0.16 2.76
N TRP A 65 4.91 1.05 3.59
CA TRP A 65 6.34 1.17 3.82
C TRP A 65 6.66 1.60 5.25
N SER A 66 7.76 1.09 5.79
CA SER A 66 8.31 1.48 7.09
C SER A 66 9.82 1.63 6.97
N PRO A 67 10.39 2.81 7.30
CA PRO A 67 11.84 3.02 7.25
C PRO A 67 12.62 2.12 8.21
N ASN A 68 12.00 1.74 9.33
CA ASN A 68 12.65 0.96 10.38
C ASN A 68 12.31 -0.53 10.27
N LYS A 69 13.00 -1.23 9.37
CA LYS A 69 12.75 -2.66 9.15
C LYS A 69 13.13 -3.52 10.35
N ASP A 70 14.22 -3.17 11.03
CA ASP A 70 14.77 -3.96 12.15
C ASP A 70 13.81 -4.05 13.33
N PHE A 71 13.08 -2.96 13.61
CA PHE A 71 12.02 -2.95 14.62
C PHE A 71 10.97 -4.03 14.38
N TRP A 72 10.50 -4.19 13.14
CA TRP A 72 9.48 -5.18 12.80
C TRP A 72 10.05 -6.60 12.81
N GLN A 73 11.29 -6.79 12.38
CA GLN A 73 11.96 -8.09 12.44
C GLN A 73 12.11 -8.56 13.90
N ASN A 74 12.57 -7.69 14.79
CA ASN A 74 12.73 -8.02 16.20
C ASN A 74 11.40 -8.41 16.86
N ARG A 75 10.32 -7.69 16.55
CA ARG A 75 8.97 -8.04 17.05
C ARG A 75 8.53 -9.41 16.58
N LYS A 76 8.81 -9.76 15.32
CA LYS A 76 8.48 -11.07 14.76
C LYS A 76 9.25 -12.19 15.45
N VAL A 77 10.57 -12.03 15.61
CA VAL A 77 11.42 -13.01 16.31
C VAL A 77 10.96 -13.21 17.74
N ASN A 78 10.71 -12.13 18.48
CA ASN A 78 10.24 -12.21 19.87
C ASN A 78 8.89 -12.92 19.97
N ALA A 79 7.95 -12.65 19.05
CA ALA A 79 6.66 -13.32 19.01
C ALA A 79 6.79 -14.83 18.75
N GLU A 80 7.70 -15.24 17.87
CA GLU A 80 7.99 -16.66 17.60
C GLU A 80 8.65 -17.36 18.79
N GLN A 81 9.52 -16.66 19.52
CA GLN A 81 10.14 -17.19 20.74
C GLN A 81 9.11 -17.42 21.84
N LEU A 82 8.20 -16.48 22.07
CA LEU A 82 7.11 -16.64 23.05
C LEU A 82 6.21 -17.83 22.70
N LYS A 83 5.90 -18.02 21.41
CA LYS A 83 5.12 -19.19 20.94
C LYS A 83 5.81 -20.54 21.18
N LYS A 84 7.15 -20.59 21.23
CA LYS A 84 7.91 -21.81 21.52
C LYS A 84 8.00 -22.12 23.02
N GLN A 85 7.79 -21.11 23.86
CA GLN A 85 7.87 -21.21 25.31
C GLN A 85 6.53 -21.57 25.96
N ALA A 86 5.43 -21.26 25.28
CA ALA A 86 4.06 -21.63 25.65
C ALA A 86 3.72 -23.05 25.18
#